data_AF-A0A7Y5UZV5-F1
#
_entry.id   AF-A0A7Y5UZV5-F1
#
_cell.length_a   1.000
_cell.length_b   1.000
_cell.length_c   1.000
_cell.angle_alpha   90.00
_cell.angle_beta   90.00
_cell.angle_gamma   90.00
#
_symmetry.space_group_name_H-M   'P 1'
#
loop_
_entity.id
_entity.type
_entity.pdbx_description
1 polymer ?
#
loop_
_entity_poly.entity_id
_entity_poly.type
_entity_poly.pdbx_seq_one_letter_code
_entity_poly.pdbx_strand_id
1 'polypeptide(L)'
;MSAPQVKPAPTRGAIWARRLIAALTGMILALLLLEGLLSLDPVGLRYIRDYKILTDQILPAPAGYTYAAGRYTLSRSVVTMLEDGTRLVPDSSSGGTSLLVFVGDSVTFGLGVSDEQTFVNLIAQANPGVRVVNAGMPAFNITNIRRAVATQPPEARIIYLISDNDADPIFEPSFAPEDRFPDLPWTALYWRFLPVVLQAGDPRFSNAGRDLEAYQSEVSAFSNDPRVLIVGYDDVLTPITPRAVPIAPYTTRLSFADKHPDANGHRQIAEALLDLLE
;
A
#
# COMPACT_ATOMS: atom_id res chain seq x y z
N MET A 1 -35.10 23.85 -68.26
CA MET A 1 -34.79 24.39 -66.92
C MET A 1 -35.68 23.68 -65.93
N SER A 2 -35.14 22.76 -65.12
CA SER A 2 -35.91 22.06 -64.09
C SER A 2 -36.10 22.98 -62.89
N ALA A 3 -37.33 23.09 -62.38
CA ALA A 3 -37.63 23.89 -61.21
C ALA A 3 -36.83 23.37 -59.99
N PRO A 4 -36.27 24.26 -59.16
CA PRO A 4 -35.50 23.84 -57.99
C PRO A 4 -36.40 23.07 -57.01
N GLN A 5 -35.99 21.86 -56.65
CA GLN A 5 -36.65 21.05 -55.63
C GLN A 5 -36.49 21.71 -54.26
N VAL A 6 -37.59 22.21 -53.67
CA VAL A 6 -37.58 22.74 -52.29
C VAL A 6 -37.55 21.56 -51.32
N LYS A 7 -36.45 21.40 -50.57
CA LYS A 7 -36.39 20.41 -49.49
C LYS A 7 -37.41 20.80 -48.40
N PRO A 8 -38.27 19.88 -47.92
CA PRO A 8 -39.20 20.18 -46.85
C PRO A 8 -38.45 20.57 -45.57
N ALA A 9 -38.98 21.58 -44.86
CA ALA A 9 -38.41 22.01 -43.58
C ALA A 9 -38.45 20.84 -42.57
N PRO A 10 -37.41 20.68 -41.73
CA PRO A 10 -37.41 19.64 -40.70
C PRO A 10 -38.55 19.87 -39.71
N THR A 11 -39.22 18.78 -39.29
CA THR A 11 -40.27 18.84 -38.26
C THR A 11 -39.67 19.25 -36.91
N ARG A 12 -40.51 19.81 -36.02
CA ARG A 12 -40.09 20.12 -34.64
C ARG A 12 -39.47 18.91 -33.94
N GLY A 13 -40.03 17.71 -34.14
CA GLY A 13 -39.50 16.46 -33.61
C GLY A 13 -38.09 16.15 -34.11
N ALA A 14 -37.82 16.32 -35.41
CA ALA A 14 -36.48 16.12 -35.98
C ALA A 14 -35.44 17.10 -35.42
N ILE A 15 -35.83 18.35 -35.16
CA ILE A 15 -34.95 19.36 -34.54
C ILE A 15 -34.62 18.96 -33.08
N TRP A 16 -35.64 18.56 -32.30
CA TRP A 16 -35.43 18.10 -30.92
C TRP A 16 -34.57 16.84 -30.83
N ALA A 17 -34.82 15.85 -31.70
CA ALA A 17 -34.01 14.64 -31.77
C ALA A 17 -32.53 14.96 -32.06
N ARG A 18 -32.25 15.83 -33.04
CA ARG A 18 -30.86 16.27 -33.34
C ARG A 18 -30.19 16.96 -32.16
N ARG A 19 -30.91 17.83 -31.45
CA ARG A 19 -30.40 18.51 -30.25
C ARG A 19 -30.10 17.54 -29.12
N LEU A 20 -31.01 16.60 -28.87
CA LEU A 20 -30.81 15.56 -27.87
C LEU A 20 -29.60 14.69 -28.20
N ILE A 21 -29.47 14.24 -29.45
CA ILE A 21 -28.32 13.46 -29.91
C ILE A 21 -27.03 14.25 -29.70
N ALA A 22 -26.97 15.52 -30.15
CA ALA A 22 -25.78 16.35 -29.98
C ALA A 22 -25.41 16.55 -28.49
N ALA A 23 -26.39 16.76 -27.62
CA ALA A 23 -26.17 16.88 -26.18
C ALA A 23 -25.63 15.59 -25.57
N LEU A 24 -26.23 14.44 -25.90
CA LEU A 24 -25.77 13.13 -25.42
C LEU A 24 -24.36 12.82 -25.93
N THR A 25 -24.07 13.09 -27.21
CA THR A 25 -22.73 12.94 -27.78
C THR A 25 -21.72 13.84 -27.06
N GLY A 26 -22.05 15.12 -26.83
CA GLY A 26 -21.18 16.03 -26.10
C GLY A 26 -20.90 15.56 -24.67
N MET A 27 -21.91 15.05 -23.97
CA MET A 27 -21.78 14.48 -22.63
C MET A 27 -20.88 13.25 -22.62
N ILE A 28 -21.07 12.31 -23.56
CA ILE A 28 -20.21 11.12 -23.69
C ILE A 28 -18.75 11.53 -23.97
N LEU A 29 -18.52 12.46 -24.89
CA LEU A 29 -17.17 12.95 -25.19
C LEU A 29 -16.50 13.62 -23.98
N ALA A 30 -17.27 14.40 -23.21
CA ALA A 30 -16.77 15.01 -21.98
C ALA A 30 -16.40 13.96 -20.92
N LEU A 31 -17.22 12.92 -20.75
CA LEU A 31 -16.93 11.81 -19.83
C LEU A 31 -15.71 11.00 -20.28
N LEU A 32 -15.56 10.73 -21.58
CA LEU A 32 -14.38 10.05 -22.12
C LEU A 32 -13.11 10.88 -21.95
N LEU A 33 -13.19 12.21 -22.16
CA LEU A 33 -12.08 13.12 -21.92
C LEU A 33 -11.71 13.14 -20.43
N LEU A 34 -12.71 13.23 -19.55
CA LEU A 34 -12.49 13.21 -18.09
C LEU A 34 -11.85 11.89 -17.66
N GLU A 35 -12.36 10.75 -18.13
CA GLU A 35 -11.78 9.42 -17.87
C GLU A 35 -10.32 9.35 -18.33
N GLY A 36 -10.01 9.88 -19.51
CA GLY A 36 -8.65 9.99 -20.03
C GLY A 36 -7.75 10.86 -19.14
N LEU A 37 -8.22 12.03 -18.72
CA LEU A 37 -7.47 12.93 -17.83
C LEU A 37 -7.23 12.32 -16.45
N LEU A 38 -8.24 11.68 -15.85
CA LEU A 38 -8.11 11.00 -14.56
C LEU A 38 -7.22 9.76 -14.65
N SER A 39 -7.14 9.12 -15.83
CA SER A 39 -6.23 8.00 -16.04
C SER A 39 -4.74 8.38 -15.95
N LEU A 40 -4.41 9.66 -16.17
CA LEU A 40 -3.08 10.21 -15.93
C LEU A 40 -2.75 10.32 -14.44
N ASP A 41 -3.73 10.04 -13.58
CA ASP A 41 -3.63 9.96 -12.14
C ASP A 41 -3.13 11.25 -11.44
N PRO A 42 -3.79 12.40 -11.69
CA PRO A 42 -3.33 13.71 -11.20
C PRO A 42 -3.25 13.81 -9.67
N VAL A 43 -4.02 13.00 -8.94
CA VAL A 43 -4.06 13.02 -7.47
C VAL A 43 -3.26 11.86 -6.87
N GLY A 44 -2.94 10.83 -7.66
CA GLY A 44 -2.19 9.68 -7.15
C GLY A 44 -3.07 8.57 -6.59
N LEU A 45 -4.26 8.33 -7.13
CA LEU A 45 -5.17 7.25 -6.76
C LEU A 45 -4.89 5.92 -7.47
N ARG A 46 -3.88 5.86 -8.35
CA ARG A 46 -3.54 4.61 -9.06
C ARG A 46 -3.15 3.48 -8.12
N TYR A 47 -2.56 3.80 -6.96
CA TYR A 47 -2.24 2.81 -5.93
C TYR A 47 -3.48 2.01 -5.46
N ILE A 48 -4.70 2.57 -5.53
CA ILE A 48 -5.92 1.82 -5.19
C ILE A 48 -6.14 0.65 -6.14
N ARG A 49 -5.83 0.82 -7.43
CA ARG A 49 -5.91 -0.28 -8.42
C ARG A 49 -4.81 -1.31 -8.20
N ASP A 50 -3.61 -0.86 -7.87
CA ASP A 50 -2.50 -1.75 -7.54
C ASP A 50 -2.80 -2.56 -6.27
N TYR A 51 -3.36 -1.91 -5.26
CA TYR A 51 -3.82 -2.54 -4.04
C TYR A 51 -4.90 -3.59 -4.32
N LYS A 52 -5.87 -3.27 -5.21
CA LYS A 52 -6.88 -4.24 -5.67
C LYS A 52 -6.22 -5.51 -6.21
N ILE A 53 -5.24 -5.39 -7.11
CA ILE A 53 -4.55 -6.54 -7.72
C ILE A 53 -3.99 -7.47 -6.65
N LEU A 54 -3.39 -6.91 -5.60
CA LEU A 54 -2.87 -7.68 -4.47
C LEU A 54 -3.99 -8.27 -3.60
N THR A 55 -5.00 -7.46 -3.24
CA THR A 55 -6.10 -7.92 -2.38
C THR A 55 -6.96 -9.02 -3.01
N ASP A 56 -7.05 -9.07 -4.35
CA ASP A 56 -7.71 -10.15 -5.08
C ASP A 56 -7.01 -11.51 -4.89
N GLN A 57 -5.79 -11.50 -4.33
CA GLN A 57 -4.93 -12.66 -4.10
C GLN A 57 -4.75 -12.97 -2.62
N ILE A 58 -5.52 -12.32 -1.73
CA ILE A 58 -5.42 -12.57 -0.29
C ILE A 58 -5.79 -14.02 0.05
N LEU A 59 -4.96 -14.64 0.90
CA LEU A 59 -5.15 -15.96 1.45
C LEU A 59 -5.02 -15.93 2.97
N PRO A 60 -5.72 -16.81 3.71
CA PRO A 60 -5.50 -16.96 5.15
C PRO A 60 -4.05 -17.38 5.44
N ALA A 61 -3.46 -16.81 6.49
CA ALA A 61 -2.11 -17.17 6.95
C ALA A 61 -2.03 -17.13 8.48
N PRO A 62 -1.03 -17.78 9.11
CA PRO A 62 -0.87 -17.72 10.56
C PRO A 62 -0.77 -16.29 11.13
N ALA A 63 -0.18 -15.34 10.38
CA ALA A 63 -0.11 -13.92 10.74
C ALA A 63 -1.45 -13.16 10.59
N GLY A 64 -2.48 -13.80 10.03
CA GLY A 64 -3.76 -13.22 9.63
C GLY A 64 -4.04 -13.52 8.16
N TYR A 65 -3.27 -12.89 7.28
CA TYR A 65 -3.35 -13.11 5.83
C TYR A 65 -2.00 -12.93 5.15
N THR A 66 -1.92 -13.41 3.92
CA THR A 66 -0.84 -13.16 2.97
C THR A 66 -1.43 -13.00 1.57
N TYR A 67 -0.60 -12.79 0.57
CA TYR A 67 -0.97 -12.90 -0.83
C TYR A 67 -0.53 -14.26 -1.39
N ALA A 68 -1.24 -14.78 -2.38
CA ALA A 68 -0.81 -15.97 -3.12
C ALA A 68 0.62 -15.79 -3.65
N ALA A 69 1.38 -16.89 -3.77
CA ALA A 69 2.70 -16.84 -4.37
C ALA A 69 2.59 -16.46 -5.86
N GLY A 70 3.49 -15.60 -6.33
CA GLY A 70 3.46 -15.13 -7.71
C GLY A 70 4.14 -13.80 -7.92
N ARG A 71 4.31 -13.45 -9.20
CA ARG A 71 4.86 -12.17 -9.63
C ARG A 71 3.72 -11.28 -10.10
N TYR A 72 3.55 -10.14 -9.42
CA TYR A 72 2.52 -9.16 -9.66
C TYR A 72 3.11 -7.94 -10.36
N THR A 73 2.58 -7.62 -11.54
CA THR A 73 2.92 -6.37 -12.24
C THR A 73 1.89 -5.32 -11.85
N LEU A 74 2.34 -4.37 -11.03
CA LEU A 74 1.57 -3.21 -10.61
C LEU A 74 1.87 -2.03 -11.54
N SER A 75 1.18 -0.92 -11.34
CA SER A 75 1.33 0.22 -12.24
C SER A 75 2.69 0.90 -12.21
N ARG A 76 3.43 0.78 -11.10
CA ARG A 76 4.74 1.40 -10.88
C ARG A 76 5.83 0.44 -10.44
N SER A 77 5.46 -0.80 -10.11
CA SER A 77 6.36 -1.76 -9.51
C SER A 77 6.07 -3.18 -9.94
N VAL A 78 7.05 -4.04 -9.70
CA VAL A 78 6.90 -5.50 -9.76
C VAL A 78 7.11 -6.04 -8.36
N VAL A 79 6.12 -6.79 -7.87
CA VAL A 79 6.14 -7.40 -6.54
C VAL A 79 6.14 -8.91 -6.70
N THR A 80 7.04 -9.60 -6.01
CA THR A 80 7.07 -11.08 -6.02
C THR A 80 6.79 -11.62 -4.63
N MET A 81 5.74 -12.43 -4.51
CA MET A 81 5.39 -13.15 -3.29
C MET A 81 5.90 -14.58 -3.37
N LEU A 82 6.56 -15.03 -2.30
CA LEU A 82 7.11 -16.38 -2.16
C LEU A 82 6.07 -17.35 -1.60
N GLU A 83 6.37 -18.65 -1.69
CA GLU A 83 5.48 -19.73 -1.21
C GLU A 83 5.24 -19.69 0.31
N ASP A 84 6.18 -19.12 1.07
CA ASP A 84 6.07 -18.93 2.52
C ASP A 84 5.25 -17.69 2.91
N GLY A 85 4.69 -16.97 1.94
CA GLY A 85 3.89 -15.78 2.15
C GLY A 85 4.70 -14.51 2.44
N THR A 86 6.02 -14.54 2.27
CA THR A 86 6.89 -13.37 2.38
C THR A 86 7.14 -12.73 1.01
N ARG A 87 7.57 -11.47 1.01
CA ARG A 87 7.97 -10.79 -0.23
C ARG A 87 9.42 -11.16 -0.57
N LEU A 88 9.70 -11.37 -1.85
CA LEU A 88 11.04 -11.63 -2.37
C LEU A 88 12.01 -10.50 -1.97
N VAL A 89 13.19 -10.89 -1.51
CA VAL A 89 14.34 -10.01 -1.26
C VAL A 89 15.49 -10.47 -2.18
N PRO A 90 15.60 -9.91 -3.40
CA PRO A 90 16.50 -10.42 -4.44
C PRO A 90 17.98 -10.55 -4.04
N ASP A 91 18.49 -9.61 -3.24
CA ASP A 91 19.89 -9.58 -2.81
C ASP A 91 20.14 -10.33 -1.48
N SER A 92 19.14 -11.06 -0.99
CA SER A 92 19.26 -11.86 0.24
C SER A 92 20.18 -13.07 0.05
N SER A 93 21.03 -13.32 1.05
CA SER A 93 21.97 -14.44 1.02
C SER A 93 21.25 -15.78 1.21
N SER A 94 21.30 -16.67 0.21
CA SER A 94 20.75 -18.02 0.33
C SER A 94 21.57 -18.93 1.27
N GLY A 95 22.81 -18.54 1.60
CA GLY A 95 23.73 -19.31 2.45
C GLY A 95 24.14 -18.61 3.74
N GLY A 96 23.55 -17.45 4.05
CA GLY A 96 23.85 -16.70 5.26
C GLY A 96 23.45 -17.47 6.52
N THR A 97 24.35 -17.53 7.52
CA THR A 97 24.10 -18.24 8.78
C THR A 97 23.25 -17.44 9.77
N SER A 98 23.17 -16.12 9.60
CA SER A 98 22.33 -15.23 10.40
C SER A 98 21.04 -14.89 9.65
N LEU A 99 19.91 -14.89 10.36
CA LEU A 99 18.60 -14.53 9.83
C LEU A 99 18.17 -13.17 10.38
N LEU A 100 17.87 -12.24 9.49
CA LEU A 100 17.27 -10.94 9.78
C LEU A 100 15.89 -10.86 9.13
N VAL A 101 14.84 -10.67 9.92
CA VAL A 101 13.46 -10.60 9.44
C VAL A 101 12.93 -9.18 9.67
N PHE A 102 12.35 -8.59 8.64
CA PHE A 102 11.64 -7.33 8.75
C PHE A 102 10.15 -7.61 8.85
N VAL A 103 9.52 -7.12 9.91
CA VAL A 103 8.08 -7.22 10.16
C VAL A 103 7.52 -5.81 10.25
N GLY A 104 6.32 -5.61 9.71
CA GLY A 104 5.65 -4.32 9.70
C GLY A 104 4.51 -4.32 8.70
N ASP A 105 4.12 -3.13 8.28
CA ASP A 105 2.95 -2.90 7.45
C ASP A 105 3.30 -2.74 5.95
N SER A 106 2.54 -1.89 5.24
CA SER A 106 2.76 -1.56 3.83
C SER A 106 4.07 -0.84 3.55
N VAL A 107 4.65 -0.11 4.52
CA VAL A 107 5.98 0.50 4.39
C VAL A 107 7.06 -0.58 4.40
N THR A 108 6.96 -1.54 5.32
CA THR A 108 7.90 -2.69 5.37
C THR A 108 7.75 -3.58 4.14
N PHE A 109 6.51 -3.88 3.76
CA PHE A 109 6.22 -4.60 2.53
C PHE A 109 6.83 -3.90 1.31
N GLY A 110 6.81 -2.57 1.27
CA GLY A 110 7.29 -1.75 0.15
C GLY A 110 6.23 -1.55 -0.93
N LEU A 111 5.00 -1.24 -0.52
CA LEU A 111 3.90 -0.98 -1.44
C LEU A 111 4.27 0.15 -2.41
N GLY A 112 4.16 -0.13 -3.71
CA GLY A 112 4.44 0.83 -4.79
C GLY A 112 5.90 0.95 -5.26
N VAL A 113 6.82 0.16 -4.71
CA VAL A 113 8.18 -0.01 -5.25
C VAL A 113 8.46 -1.46 -5.64
N SER A 114 9.41 -1.69 -6.56
CA SER A 114 9.79 -3.06 -6.98
C SER A 114 10.62 -3.77 -5.90
N ASP A 115 10.75 -5.09 -6.00
CA ASP A 115 11.43 -5.93 -5.00
C ASP A 115 12.85 -5.41 -4.67
N GLU A 116 13.61 -5.02 -5.69
CA GLU A 116 14.99 -4.53 -5.57
C GLU A 116 15.08 -3.15 -4.90
N GLN A 117 13.98 -2.40 -4.88
CA GLN A 117 13.91 -1.03 -4.40
C GLN A 117 13.44 -0.93 -2.95
N THR A 118 12.95 -2.03 -2.37
CA THR A 118 12.52 -2.05 -0.97
C THR A 118 13.71 -1.77 -0.05
N PHE A 119 13.48 -1.05 1.05
CA PHE A 119 14.56 -0.80 2.02
C PHE A 119 15.10 -2.12 2.58
N VAL A 120 14.25 -3.14 2.70
CA VAL A 120 14.63 -4.50 3.12
C VAL A 120 15.65 -5.11 2.14
N ASN A 121 15.45 -4.97 0.83
CA ASN A 121 16.45 -5.40 -0.16
C ASN A 121 17.73 -4.57 -0.11
N LEU A 122 17.62 -3.26 0.08
CA LEU A 122 18.82 -2.40 0.21
C LEU A 122 19.66 -2.79 1.44
N ILE A 123 19.03 -3.19 2.56
CA ILE A 123 19.74 -3.75 3.71
C ILE A 123 20.41 -5.08 3.35
N ALA A 124 19.73 -5.97 2.63
CA ALA A 124 20.31 -7.23 2.18
C ALA A 124 21.54 -7.01 1.28
N GLN A 125 21.46 -6.06 0.36
CA GLN A 125 22.55 -5.67 -0.53
C GLN A 125 23.79 -5.19 0.26
N ALA A 126 23.59 -4.43 1.33
CA ALA A 126 24.67 -3.98 2.21
C ALA A 126 25.23 -5.09 3.12
N ASN A 127 24.50 -6.20 3.28
CA ASN A 127 24.83 -7.29 4.20
C ASN A 127 24.82 -8.68 3.50
N PRO A 128 25.70 -8.93 2.52
CA PRO A 128 25.66 -10.13 1.67
C PRO A 128 25.88 -11.47 2.42
N GLY A 129 26.29 -11.44 3.69
CA GLY A 129 26.43 -12.61 4.56
C GLY A 129 25.19 -12.95 5.38
N VAL A 130 24.14 -12.12 5.31
CA VAL A 130 22.92 -12.25 6.12
C VAL A 130 21.77 -12.72 5.24
N ARG A 131 20.99 -13.69 5.74
CA ARG A 131 19.72 -14.05 5.13
C ARG A 131 18.67 -13.05 5.60
N VAL A 132 18.17 -12.25 4.68
CA VAL A 132 17.16 -11.22 4.94
C VAL A 132 15.79 -11.68 4.43
N VAL A 133 14.74 -11.47 5.24
CA VAL A 133 13.35 -11.80 4.91
C VAL A 133 12.48 -10.55 5.06
N ASN A 134 11.63 -10.27 4.06
CA ASN A 134 10.59 -9.26 4.15
C ASN A 134 9.25 -9.91 4.49
N ALA A 135 8.92 -9.92 5.78
CA ALA A 135 7.64 -10.40 6.30
C ALA A 135 6.65 -9.26 6.59
N GLY A 136 6.87 -8.07 6.02
CA GLY A 136 5.91 -6.99 6.07
C GLY A 136 4.65 -7.32 5.27
N MET A 137 3.52 -6.77 5.66
CA MET A 137 2.26 -6.96 4.94
C MET A 137 1.38 -5.71 5.06
N PRO A 138 0.83 -5.20 3.94
CA PRO A 138 0.00 -3.99 3.98
C PRO A 138 -1.15 -4.08 4.96
N ALA A 139 -1.37 -3.05 5.78
CA ALA A 139 -2.44 -2.97 6.77
C ALA A 139 -2.36 -4.01 7.92
N PHE A 140 -1.20 -4.59 8.18
CA PHE A 140 -0.98 -5.29 9.45
C PHE A 140 -1.04 -4.30 10.61
N ASN A 141 -1.88 -4.60 11.60
CA ASN A 141 -1.87 -3.90 12.87
C ASN A 141 -1.05 -4.69 13.91
N ILE A 142 -0.98 -4.18 15.15
CA ILE A 142 -0.18 -4.80 16.22
C ILE A 142 -0.51 -6.28 16.50
N THR A 143 -1.77 -6.69 16.33
CA THR A 143 -2.17 -8.10 16.50
C THR A 143 -1.63 -8.97 15.38
N ASN A 144 -1.64 -8.49 14.14
CA ASN A 144 -1.00 -9.17 13.02
C ASN A 144 0.52 -9.22 13.20
N ILE A 145 1.14 -8.11 13.61
CA ILE A 145 2.58 -8.05 13.90
C ILE A 145 2.95 -9.11 14.94
N ARG A 146 2.20 -9.25 16.03
CA ARG A 146 2.46 -10.29 17.04
C ARG A 146 2.44 -11.68 16.47
N ARG A 147 1.42 -11.98 15.65
CA ARG A 147 1.32 -13.30 15.01
C ARG A 147 2.47 -13.52 14.04
N ALA A 148 2.88 -12.49 13.28
CA ALA A 148 4.02 -12.55 12.37
C ALA A 148 5.37 -12.74 13.10
N VAL A 149 5.57 -12.09 14.25
CA VAL A 149 6.76 -12.30 15.12
C VAL A 149 6.77 -13.71 15.70
N ALA A 150 5.61 -14.23 16.11
CA ALA A 150 5.49 -15.57 16.69
C ALA A 150 5.74 -16.70 15.67
N THR A 151 5.58 -16.45 14.37
CA THR A 151 5.88 -17.44 13.32
C THR A 151 7.35 -17.45 12.92
N GLN A 152 8.15 -16.50 13.38
CA GLN A 152 9.59 -16.47 13.09
C GLN A 152 10.35 -17.45 13.96
N PRO A 153 11.42 -18.06 13.43
CA PRO A 153 12.20 -19.02 14.19
C PRO A 153 12.95 -18.35 15.36
N PRO A 154 13.31 -19.09 16.42
CA PRO A 154 13.90 -18.52 17.64
C PRO A 154 15.22 -17.78 17.43
N GLU A 155 16.00 -18.16 16.40
CA GLU A 155 17.28 -17.53 16.05
C GLU A 155 17.16 -16.27 15.18
N ALA A 156 15.95 -15.92 14.72
CA ALA A 156 15.73 -14.72 13.94
C ALA A 156 16.04 -13.46 14.77
N ARG A 157 16.81 -12.53 14.20
CA ARG A 157 16.78 -11.12 14.62
C ARG A 157 15.65 -10.44 13.85
N ILE A 158 14.81 -9.70 14.54
CA ILE A 158 13.60 -9.11 13.99
C ILE A 158 13.71 -7.59 14.07
N ILE A 159 13.56 -6.92 12.93
CA ILE A 159 13.35 -5.48 12.87
C ILE A 159 11.85 -5.26 12.68
N TYR A 160 11.22 -4.64 13.67
CA TYR A 160 9.83 -4.25 13.59
C TYR A 160 9.75 -2.75 13.33
N LEU A 161 9.36 -2.37 12.11
CA LEU A 161 9.05 -0.98 11.77
C LEU A 161 7.62 -0.68 12.21
N ILE A 162 7.48 0.03 13.33
CA ILE A 162 6.19 0.45 13.88
C ILE A 162 5.64 1.64 13.10
N SER A 163 4.34 1.67 12.95
CA SER A 163 3.60 2.64 12.15
C SER A 163 2.30 3.03 12.84
N ASP A 164 1.53 3.94 12.23
CA ASP A 164 0.31 4.47 12.82
C ASP A 164 -0.88 3.50 12.76
N ASN A 165 -0.90 2.56 11.81
CA ASN A 165 -1.94 1.54 11.69
C ASN A 165 -1.83 0.43 12.75
N ASP A 166 -0.73 0.37 13.49
CA ASP A 166 -0.56 -0.61 14.56
C ASP A 166 -1.55 -0.41 15.71
N ALA A 167 -2.01 0.83 15.91
CA ALA A 167 -3.04 1.15 16.87
C ALA A 167 -4.48 0.96 16.33
N ASP A 168 -4.65 0.66 15.04
CA ASP A 168 -5.96 0.47 14.44
C ASP A 168 -6.54 -0.92 14.80
N PRO A 169 -7.87 -1.12 14.69
CA PRO A 169 -8.49 -2.42 14.83
C PRO A 169 -7.86 -3.46 13.89
N ILE A 170 -7.97 -4.74 14.27
CA ILE A 170 -7.49 -5.81 13.40
C ILE A 170 -8.18 -5.74 12.04
N PHE A 171 -7.37 -5.67 10.98
CA PHE A 171 -7.86 -5.83 9.63
C PHE A 171 -8.00 -7.32 9.33
N GLU A 172 -9.24 -7.80 9.31
CA GLU A 172 -9.58 -9.13 8.83
C GLU A 172 -10.20 -9.01 7.44
N PRO A 173 -9.39 -9.20 6.37
CA PRO A 173 -9.93 -9.12 5.02
C PRO A 173 -11.00 -10.20 4.83
N SER A 174 -12.04 -9.87 4.08
CA SER A 174 -12.90 -10.92 3.56
C SER A 174 -12.15 -11.72 2.51
N PHE A 175 -12.26 -13.04 2.62
CA PHE A 175 -11.74 -13.98 1.63
C PHE A 175 -12.80 -14.33 0.56
N ALA A 176 -14.02 -13.79 0.71
CA ALA A 176 -15.12 -14.05 -0.20
C ALA A 176 -14.93 -13.28 -1.52
N PRO A 177 -15.02 -13.93 -2.70
CA PRO A 177 -14.85 -13.26 -3.99
C PRO A 177 -15.81 -12.07 -4.20
N GLU A 178 -17.01 -12.11 -3.63
CA GLU A 178 -18.02 -11.05 -3.70
C GLU A 178 -17.64 -9.77 -2.95
N ASP A 179 -16.73 -9.85 -1.98
CA ASP A 179 -16.25 -8.70 -1.20
C ASP A 179 -15.02 -8.03 -1.84
N ARG A 180 -14.53 -8.58 -2.96
CA ARG A 180 -13.42 -7.99 -3.72
C ARG A 180 -13.80 -6.61 -4.23
N PHE A 181 -12.82 -5.72 -4.25
CA PHE A 181 -13.02 -4.37 -4.73
C PHE A 181 -13.45 -4.41 -6.21
N PRO A 182 -14.53 -3.74 -6.65
CA PRO A 182 -14.94 -3.81 -8.05
C PRO A 182 -13.93 -3.09 -8.95
N ASP A 183 -13.80 -3.54 -10.21
CA ASP A 183 -13.08 -2.77 -11.23
C ASP A 183 -13.90 -1.53 -11.61
N LEU A 184 -13.48 -0.37 -11.10
CA LEU A 184 -14.15 0.91 -11.32
C LEU A 184 -13.47 1.73 -12.43
N PRO A 185 -14.25 2.40 -13.31
CA PRO A 185 -13.70 3.46 -14.16
C PRO A 185 -13.08 4.56 -13.28
N TRP A 186 -12.10 5.28 -13.81
CA TRP A 186 -11.37 6.33 -13.09
C TRP A 186 -12.31 7.37 -12.50
N THR A 187 -13.31 7.79 -13.25
CA THR A 187 -14.37 8.71 -12.78
C THR A 187 -15.03 8.21 -11.49
N ALA A 188 -15.43 6.93 -11.41
CA ALA A 188 -16.06 6.36 -10.22
C ALA A 188 -15.06 6.14 -9.07
N LEU A 189 -13.82 5.75 -9.39
CA LEU A 189 -12.75 5.59 -8.41
C LEU A 189 -12.42 6.94 -7.74
N TYR A 190 -12.25 8.01 -8.52
CA TYR A 190 -12.04 9.36 -8.02
C TYR A 190 -13.22 9.85 -7.20
N TRP A 191 -14.46 9.66 -7.68
CA TRP A 191 -15.65 10.04 -6.91
C TRP A 191 -15.69 9.35 -5.53
N ARG A 192 -15.33 8.06 -5.47
CA ARG A 192 -15.35 7.27 -4.24
C ARG A 192 -14.23 7.65 -3.26
N PHE A 193 -13.00 7.83 -3.74
CA PHE A 193 -11.84 7.93 -2.86
C PHE A 193 -11.26 9.33 -2.71
N LEU A 194 -11.57 10.27 -3.60
CA LEU A 194 -11.09 11.64 -3.45
C LEU A 194 -11.50 12.26 -2.10
N PRO A 195 -12.74 12.09 -1.59
CA PRO A 195 -13.10 12.59 -0.26
C PRO A 195 -12.22 12.00 0.84
N VAL A 196 -11.92 10.69 0.78
CA VAL A 196 -11.06 9.99 1.75
C VAL A 196 -9.65 10.55 1.71
N VAL A 197 -9.08 10.72 0.52
CA VAL A 197 -7.74 11.29 0.35
C VAL A 197 -7.66 12.73 0.86
N LEU A 198 -8.67 13.55 0.58
CA LEU A 198 -8.74 14.92 1.08
C LEU A 198 -8.90 14.97 2.61
N GLN A 199 -9.50 13.93 3.21
CA GLN A 199 -9.67 13.78 4.65
C GLN A 199 -8.51 13.08 5.36
N ALA A 200 -7.65 12.33 4.65
CA ALA A 200 -6.52 11.59 5.23
C ALA A 200 -5.40 12.50 5.81
N GLY A 201 -5.55 13.82 5.68
CA GLY A 201 -4.75 14.82 6.39
C GLY A 201 -5.40 15.34 7.68
N ASP A 202 -6.62 14.95 8.00
CA ASP A 202 -7.37 15.42 9.17
C ASP A 202 -7.14 14.45 10.36
N PRO A 203 -6.42 14.89 11.41
CA PRO A 203 -6.09 14.03 12.55
C PRO A 203 -7.31 13.51 13.30
N ARG A 204 -8.50 14.10 13.12
CA ARG A 204 -9.75 13.65 13.77
C ARG A 204 -10.23 12.29 13.27
N PHE A 205 -9.86 11.89 12.06
CA PHE A 205 -10.20 10.57 11.51
C PHE A 205 -9.27 9.46 12.00
N SER A 206 -8.07 9.81 12.49
CA SER A 206 -7.06 8.83 12.88
C SER A 206 -7.31 8.17 14.24
N ASN A 207 -8.06 8.80 15.16
CA ASN A 207 -8.14 8.33 16.55
C ASN A 207 -9.45 7.58 16.91
N ALA A 208 -10.46 7.61 16.04
CA ALA A 208 -11.73 6.95 16.32
C ALA A 208 -11.63 5.45 16.06
N GLY A 209 -11.67 4.64 17.12
CA GLY A 209 -11.68 3.17 17.05
C GLY A 209 -10.32 2.51 17.26
N ARG A 210 -9.26 3.26 17.62
CA ARG A 210 -7.96 2.68 17.94
C ARG A 210 -7.99 1.81 19.19
N ASP A 211 -7.31 0.67 19.14
CA ASP A 211 -7.10 -0.24 20.28
C ASP A 211 -5.76 0.07 20.96
N LEU A 212 -5.74 1.20 21.67
CA LEU A 212 -4.52 1.69 22.33
C LEU A 212 -4.04 0.77 23.46
N GLU A 213 -4.94 0.01 24.09
CA GLU A 213 -4.59 -0.92 25.16
C GLU A 213 -3.85 -2.14 24.59
N ALA A 214 -4.39 -2.77 23.54
CA ALA A 214 -3.69 -3.85 22.85
C ALA A 214 -2.35 -3.37 22.28
N TYR A 215 -2.34 -2.21 21.63
CA TYR A 215 -1.11 -1.60 21.12
C TYR A 215 -0.04 -1.43 22.21
N GLN A 216 -0.39 -0.81 23.34
CA GLN A 216 0.53 -0.59 24.46
C GLN A 216 1.06 -1.90 25.06
N SER A 217 0.16 -2.87 25.27
CA SER A 217 0.49 -4.17 25.83
C SER A 217 1.48 -4.93 24.94
N GLU A 218 1.21 -4.99 23.64
CA GLU A 218 2.01 -5.78 22.72
C GLU A 218 3.34 -5.12 22.40
N VAL A 219 3.40 -3.78 22.28
CA VAL A 219 4.69 -3.11 22.15
C VAL A 219 5.56 -3.30 23.40
N SER A 220 4.94 -3.32 24.59
CA SER A 220 5.66 -3.65 25.83
C SER A 220 6.18 -5.09 25.80
N ALA A 221 5.42 -6.03 25.24
CA ALA A 221 5.86 -7.41 25.08
C ALA A 221 7.05 -7.52 24.10
N PHE A 222 6.98 -6.87 22.93
CA PHE A 222 8.09 -6.84 21.97
C PHE A 222 9.35 -6.18 22.52
N SER A 223 9.18 -5.12 23.31
CA SER A 223 10.30 -4.44 23.98
C SER A 223 11.05 -5.37 24.93
N ASN A 224 10.43 -6.48 25.37
CA ASN A 224 11.03 -7.51 26.22
C ASN A 224 11.48 -8.76 25.45
N ASP A 225 11.14 -8.91 24.16
CA ASP A 225 11.65 -10.00 23.32
C ASP A 225 13.06 -9.62 22.82
N PRO A 226 14.13 -10.33 23.25
CA PRO A 226 15.51 -10.00 22.86
C PRO A 226 15.77 -10.16 21.35
N ARG A 227 14.85 -10.78 20.61
CA ARG A 227 14.93 -10.90 19.15
C ARG A 227 14.49 -9.63 18.44
N VAL A 228 13.65 -8.79 19.06
CA VAL A 228 12.94 -7.70 18.40
C VAL A 228 13.61 -6.35 18.68
N LEU A 229 14.03 -5.67 17.62
CA LEU A 229 14.36 -4.24 17.62
C LEU A 229 13.19 -3.47 17.03
N ILE A 230 12.57 -2.63 17.84
CA ILE A 230 11.48 -1.75 17.39
C ILE A 230 12.09 -0.46 16.86
N VAL A 231 11.74 -0.08 15.64
CA VAL A 231 12.19 1.15 14.97
C VAL A 231 10.96 1.89 14.44
N GLY A 232 11.00 3.23 14.42
CA GLY A 232 9.89 4.02 13.92
C GLY A 232 10.23 5.49 13.82
N TYR A 233 9.29 6.30 13.32
CA TYR A 233 9.49 7.75 13.18
C TYR A 233 9.11 8.49 14.48
N ASP A 234 9.77 9.60 14.76
CA ASP A 234 9.59 10.36 16.02
C ASP A 234 8.13 10.71 16.33
N ASP A 235 7.34 10.97 15.29
CA ASP A 235 5.92 11.34 15.37
C ASP A 235 4.99 10.15 15.66
N VAL A 236 5.46 8.92 15.42
CA VAL A 236 4.75 7.67 15.74
C VAL A 236 5.16 7.13 17.12
N LEU A 237 6.42 7.34 17.53
CA LEU A 237 7.01 6.68 18.70
C LEU A 237 6.62 7.27 20.06
N THR A 238 6.10 8.50 20.13
CA THR A 238 5.89 9.19 21.42
C THR A 238 4.44 9.08 21.97
N PRO A 239 4.22 8.77 23.28
CA PRO A 239 5.16 8.42 24.36
C PRO A 239 5.19 6.91 24.71
N ILE A 240 4.87 6.01 23.77
CA ILE A 240 4.35 4.67 24.12
C ILE A 240 5.45 3.60 24.21
N THR A 241 6.68 3.88 23.75
CA THR A 241 7.64 2.81 23.44
C THR A 241 9.07 3.15 23.93
N PRO A 242 9.37 3.03 25.25
CA PRO A 242 10.66 3.46 25.81
C PRO A 242 11.90 2.73 25.25
N ARG A 243 11.73 1.67 24.46
CA ARG A 243 12.81 0.92 23.79
C ARG A 243 12.77 0.99 22.26
N ALA A 244 11.85 1.74 21.67
CA ALA A 244 11.90 1.95 20.23
C ALA A 244 13.05 2.91 19.87
N VAL A 245 13.74 2.61 18.79
CA VAL A 245 14.81 3.44 18.26
C VAL A 245 14.23 4.35 17.18
N PRO A 246 14.26 5.68 17.36
CA PRO A 246 13.79 6.59 16.34
C PRO A 246 14.70 6.55 15.12
N ILE A 247 14.09 6.58 13.94
CA ILE A 247 14.77 6.78 12.66
C ILE A 247 14.25 8.05 11.98
N ALA A 248 15.11 8.66 11.17
CA ALA A 248 14.73 9.85 10.42
C ALA A 248 13.55 9.55 9.47
N PRO A 249 12.54 10.44 9.40
CA PRO A 249 11.44 10.26 8.47
C PRO A 249 11.92 10.40 7.02
N TYR A 250 11.36 9.58 6.13
CA TYR A 250 11.57 9.76 4.70
C TYR A 250 10.82 11.01 4.20
N THR A 251 11.31 11.57 3.11
CA THR A 251 10.84 12.87 2.56
C THR A 251 10.21 12.75 1.18
N THR A 252 10.41 11.62 0.49
CA THR A 252 9.86 11.37 -0.84
C THR A 252 8.84 10.24 -0.81
N ARG A 253 7.75 10.42 -1.56
CA ARG A 253 6.54 9.59 -1.51
C ARG A 253 6.03 9.32 -2.92
N LEU A 254 5.26 8.26 -3.09
CA LEU A 254 4.73 7.86 -4.40
C LEU A 254 3.87 8.96 -5.04
N SER A 255 3.05 9.65 -4.27
CA SER A 255 2.25 10.76 -4.79
C SER A 255 1.78 11.72 -3.69
N PHE A 256 0.97 12.71 -4.06
CA PHE A 256 0.33 13.57 -3.06
C PHE A 256 -0.65 12.79 -2.16
N ALA A 257 -1.49 11.94 -2.76
CA ALA A 257 -2.48 11.13 -2.05
C ALA A 257 -1.89 9.92 -1.34
N ASP A 258 -0.90 9.31 -1.97
CA ASP A 258 -0.23 8.11 -1.50
C ASP A 258 1.05 8.50 -0.76
N LYS A 259 0.99 8.41 0.57
CA LYS A 259 2.10 8.76 1.46
C LYS A 259 3.19 7.69 1.54
N HIS A 260 3.01 6.49 0.96
CA HIS A 260 4.04 5.47 1.00
C HIS A 260 5.35 5.99 0.38
N PRO A 261 6.51 5.57 0.91
CA PRO A 261 7.80 5.99 0.37
C PRO A 261 7.95 5.52 -1.07
N ASP A 262 8.50 6.39 -1.93
CA ASP A 262 8.99 5.95 -3.23
C ASP A 262 10.36 5.26 -3.09
N ALA A 263 11.00 4.90 -4.21
CA ALA A 263 12.31 4.25 -4.19
C ALA A 263 13.39 5.06 -3.46
N ASN A 264 13.30 6.40 -3.49
CA ASN A 264 14.24 7.25 -2.75
C ASN A 264 13.88 7.31 -1.26
N GLY A 265 12.59 7.28 -0.91
CA GLY A 265 12.15 7.18 0.48
C GLY A 265 12.60 5.86 1.12
N HIS A 266 12.49 4.75 0.39
CA HIS A 266 13.03 3.46 0.82
C HIS A 266 14.55 3.49 1.01
N ARG A 267 15.30 4.24 0.18
CA ARG A 267 16.74 4.44 0.40
C ARG A 267 17.02 5.17 1.71
N GLN A 268 16.28 6.25 2.00
CA GLN A 268 16.42 7.00 3.26
C GLN A 268 16.15 6.13 4.49
N ILE A 269 15.13 5.26 4.42
CA ILE A 269 14.85 4.29 5.49
C ILE A 269 16.01 3.30 5.65
N ALA A 270 16.53 2.76 4.55
CA ALA A 270 17.66 1.82 4.60
C ALA A 270 18.91 2.46 5.21
N GLU A 271 19.27 3.68 4.79
CA GLU A 271 20.41 4.44 5.34
C GLU A 271 20.26 4.64 6.85
N ALA A 272 19.08 5.09 7.31
CA ALA A 272 18.83 5.29 8.73
C ALA A 272 18.88 4.00 9.57
N LEU A 273 18.57 2.84 8.97
CA LEU A 273 18.64 1.55 9.64
C LEU A 273 20.04 0.93 9.63
N LEU A 274 20.84 1.15 8.57
CA LEU A 274 22.21 0.65 8.52
C LEU A 274 23.05 1.19 9.67
N ASP A 275 22.90 2.48 9.99
CA ASP A 275 23.56 3.13 11.13
C ASP A 275 23.25 2.45 12.48
N LEU A 276 22.15 1.69 12.58
CA LEU A 276 21.73 0.96 13.78
C LEU A 276 22.18 -0.51 13.80
N LEU A 277 22.59 -1.05 12.65
CA LEU A 277 22.95 -2.46 12.48
C LEU A 277 24.46 -2.72 12.54
N GLU A 278 25.28 -1.68 12.43
CA GLU A 278 26.74 -1.70 12.66
C GLU A 278 27.11 -1.87 14.15
#